data_AF-A0A7J4QFV0-F1
#
_entry.id   AF-A0A7J4QFV0-F1
#
_cell.length_a   1.000
_cell.length_b   1.000
_cell.length_c   1.000
_cell.angle_alpha   90.00
_cell.angle_beta   90.00
_cell.angle_gamma   90.00
#
_symmetry.space_group_name_H-M   'P 1'
#
loop_
_entity.id
_entity.type
_entity.pdbx_description
1 polymer ?
#
loop_
_entity_poly.entity_id
_entity_poly.type
_entity_poly.pdbx_seq_one_letter_code
_entity_poly.pdbx_strand_id
1 'polypeptide(L)'
;MFGVYLGEFPAVVCTKCRESFTDSATTKKIEAAAKEKGVWGLSAKTKITQTGNSLAVRIPKKIADYLKLKNSEEVTIYPENNKLVVEAEPVKA
;
A
#
# COMPACT_ATOMS: atom_id res chain seq x y z
N MET A 1 -2.55 7.19 -1.73
CA MET A 1 -2.99 5.78 -1.51
C MET A 1 -1.73 4.94 -1.35
N PHE A 2 -1.58 4.18 -0.24
CA PHE A 2 -0.35 3.41 0.06
C PHE A 2 0.96 4.20 -0.09
N GLY A 3 1.03 5.43 0.43
CA GLY A 3 2.21 6.30 0.30
C GLY A 3 2.41 6.93 -1.09
N VAL A 4 1.68 6.48 -2.12
CA VAL A 4 1.75 7.06 -3.47
C VAL A 4 0.83 8.28 -3.56
N TYR A 5 1.42 9.42 -3.93
CA TYR A 5 0.68 10.64 -4.27
C TYR A 5 -0.11 10.41 -5.56
N LEU A 6 -1.44 10.45 -5.47
CA LEU A 6 -2.34 10.21 -6.60
C LEU A 6 -2.71 11.50 -7.35
N GLY A 7 -2.43 12.66 -6.76
CA GLY A 7 -2.89 13.97 -7.23
C GLY A 7 -3.75 14.68 -6.17
N GLU A 8 -4.04 15.94 -6.42
CA GLU A 8 -5.02 16.72 -5.66
C GLU A 8 -6.40 16.60 -6.32
N PHE A 9 -7.40 16.25 -5.51
CA PHE A 9 -8.76 16.04 -5.98
C PHE A 9 -9.73 16.86 -5.13
N PRO A 10 -10.76 17.46 -5.73
CA PRO A 10 -11.76 18.21 -4.97
C PRO A 10 -12.51 17.26 -4.03
N ALA A 11 -12.52 17.61 -2.75
CA ALA A 11 -13.21 16.86 -1.71
C ALA A 11 -14.01 17.82 -0.82
N VAL A 12 -15.23 17.42 -0.49
CA VAL A 12 -16.04 18.09 0.52
C VAL A 12 -15.65 17.51 1.87
N VAL A 13 -15.09 18.36 2.74
CA VAL A 13 -14.71 17.97 4.10
C VAL A 13 -15.86 18.32 5.04
N CYS A 14 -16.38 17.33 5.76
CA CYS A 14 -17.40 17.57 6.76
C CYS A 14 -16.82 18.37 7.93
N THR A 15 -17.43 19.51 8.27
CA THR A 15 -16.98 20.38 9.36
C THR A 15 -17.17 19.77 10.75
N LYS A 16 -17.97 18.71 10.89
CA LYS A 16 -18.30 18.07 12.17
C LYS A 16 -17.43 16.85 12.48
N CYS A 17 -17.23 15.95 11.53
CA CYS A 17 -16.44 14.73 11.71
C CYS A 17 -15.07 14.77 11.01
N ARG A 18 -14.79 15.78 10.18
CA ARG A 18 -13.57 15.93 9.38
C ARG A 18 -13.33 14.82 8.36
N GLU A 19 -14.36 14.03 8.05
CA GLU A 19 -14.31 13.07 6.94
C GLU A 19 -14.38 13.80 5.60
N SER A 20 -13.57 13.32 4.64
CA SER A 20 -13.52 13.85 3.28
C SER A 20 -14.34 12.97 2.34
N PHE A 21 -15.28 13.60 1.64
CA PHE A 21 -16.14 12.97 0.64
C PHE A 21 -15.78 13.52 -0.73
N THR A 22 -15.72 12.66 -1.74
CA THR A 22 -15.46 13.06 -3.12
C THR A 22 -16.68 12.72 -3.98
N ASP A 23 -16.97 13.55 -4.98
CA ASP A 23 -18.04 13.26 -5.94
C ASP A 23 -17.72 12.02 -6.77
N SER A 24 -18.76 11.34 -7.28
CA SER A 24 -18.59 10.13 -8.10
C SER A 24 -17.65 10.32 -9.30
N ALA A 25 -17.69 11.48 -9.95
CA ALA A 25 -16.79 11.81 -11.05
C ALA A 25 -15.33 11.95 -10.59
N THR A 26 -15.12 12.52 -9.40
CA THR A 26 -13.80 12.69 -8.79
C THR A 26 -13.25 11.36 -8.30
N THR A 27 -14.09 10.53 -7.67
CA THR A 27 -13.73 9.17 -7.30
C THR A 27 -13.24 8.39 -8.51
N LYS A 28 -13.97 8.41 -9.65
CA LYS A 28 -13.52 7.75 -10.89
C LYS A 28 -12.15 8.22 -11.38
N LYS A 29 -11.82 9.51 -11.25
CA LYS A 29 -10.50 10.04 -11.59
C LYS A 29 -9.41 9.55 -10.63
N ILE A 30 -9.72 9.46 -9.33
CA ILE A 30 -8.83 8.87 -8.32
C ILE A 30 -8.59 7.39 -8.63
N GLU A 31 -9.64 6.65 -8.99
CA GLU A 31 -9.53 5.24 -9.39
C GLU A 31 -8.68 5.07 -10.65
N ALA A 32 -8.88 5.92 -11.66
CA ALA A 32 -8.08 5.90 -12.89
C ALA A 32 -6.61 6.20 -12.59
N ALA A 33 -6.31 7.27 -11.84
CA ALA A 33 -4.96 7.62 -11.44
C ALA A 33 -4.29 6.53 -10.60
N ALA A 34 -5.06 5.85 -9.73
CA ALA A 34 -4.58 4.71 -8.95
C ALA A 34 -4.32 3.48 -9.83
N LYS A 35 -5.14 3.22 -10.85
CA LYS A 35 -4.94 2.13 -11.82
C LYS A 35 -3.73 2.40 -12.71
N GLU A 36 -3.57 3.62 -13.20
CA GLU A 36 -2.41 4.06 -13.98
C GLU A 36 -1.12 3.91 -13.19
N LYS A 37 -1.16 4.26 -11.90
CA LYS A 37 -0.02 4.09 -10.98
C LYS A 37 0.10 2.67 -10.43
N GLY A 38 -0.71 1.71 -10.89
CA GLY A 38 -0.65 0.31 -10.47
C GLY A 38 -1.01 0.03 -9.00
N VAL A 39 -1.47 1.05 -8.26
CA VAL A 39 -1.76 0.95 -6.82
C VAL A 39 -3.21 0.56 -6.51
N TRP A 40 -4.06 0.58 -7.53
CA TRP A 40 -5.45 0.21 -7.40
C TRP A 40 -5.61 -1.27 -7.04
N GLY A 41 -6.26 -1.55 -5.90
CA GLY A 41 -6.51 -2.92 -5.45
C GLY A 41 -5.28 -3.67 -4.93
N LEU A 42 -4.20 -2.96 -4.56
CA LEU A 42 -3.02 -3.56 -3.92
C LEU A 42 -3.24 -4.02 -2.47
N SER A 43 -4.32 -3.61 -1.81
CA SER A 43 -4.66 -4.14 -0.48
C SER A 43 -5.19 -5.57 -0.59
N ALA A 44 -4.51 -6.51 0.05
CA ALA A 44 -4.99 -7.88 0.23
C ALA A 44 -4.93 -8.27 1.71
N LYS A 45 -6.01 -8.88 2.21
CA LYS A 45 -6.05 -9.45 3.56
C LYS A 45 -5.28 -10.78 3.54
N THR A 46 -4.30 -10.93 4.42
CA THR A 46 -3.54 -12.17 4.58
C THR A 46 -3.56 -12.57 6.06
N LYS A 47 -3.26 -13.84 6.34
CA LYS A 47 -3.10 -14.34 7.71
C LYS A 47 -1.62 -14.41 8.04
N ILE A 48 -1.28 -14.06 9.28
CA ILE A 48 0.03 -14.37 9.84
C ILE A 48 0.08 -15.88 10.07
N THR A 49 1.14 -16.52 9.57
CA THR A 49 1.38 -17.95 9.71
C THR A 49 2.68 -18.19 10.46
N GLN A 50 2.81 -19.32 11.14
CA GLN A 50 4.06 -19.73 11.76
C GLN A 50 4.88 -20.58 10.78
N THR A 51 6.15 -20.23 10.60
CA THR A 51 7.12 -21.00 9.80
C THR A 51 8.31 -21.32 10.71
N GLY A 52 8.46 -22.61 11.06
CA GLY A 52 9.45 -23.02 12.05
C GLY A 52 9.17 -22.36 13.40
N ASN A 53 10.14 -21.57 13.90
CA ASN A 53 10.05 -20.87 15.17
C ASN A 53 9.70 -19.37 15.04
N SER A 54 9.34 -18.92 13.84
CA SER A 54 9.11 -17.51 13.53
C SER A 54 7.74 -17.27 12.88
N LEU A 55 7.23 -16.04 12.99
CA LEU A 55 6.04 -15.60 12.27
C LEU A 55 6.39 -15.15 10.86
N ALA A 56 5.53 -15.48 9.91
CA ALA A 56 5.67 -15.16 8.50
C ALA A 56 4.34 -14.64 7.94
N VAL A 57 4.44 -13.64 7.07
CA VAL A 57 3.31 -13.10 6.30
C VAL A 57 3.54 -13.42 4.84
N ARG A 58 2.57 -14.08 4.19
CA ARG A 58 2.65 -14.32 2.75
C ARG A 58 2.36 -13.04 2.00
N ILE A 59 3.33 -12.58 1.22
CA ILE A 59 3.15 -11.43 0.34
C ILE A 59 2.36 -11.89 -0.89
N PRO A 60 1.17 -11.32 -1.15
CA PRO A 60 0.38 -11.64 -2.33
C PRO A 60 1.14 -11.30 -3.61
N LYS A 61 1.03 -12.15 -4.62
CA LYS A 61 1.73 -12.01 -5.91
C LYS A 61 1.61 -10.59 -6.52
N LYS A 62 0.41 -10.00 -6.48
CA LYS A 62 0.18 -8.62 -6.97
C LYS A 62 1.07 -7.56 -6.32
N ILE A 63 1.29 -7.65 -5.00
CA ILE A 63 2.14 -6.71 -4.26
C ILE A 63 3.61 -6.97 -4.60
N ALA A 64 3.99 -8.26 -4.66
CA ALA A 64 5.34 -8.66 -5.03
C ALA A 64 5.71 -8.20 -6.45
N ASP A 65 4.82 -8.37 -7.43
CA ASP A 65 5.00 -7.91 -8.81
C ASP A 65 5.07 -6.37 -8.89
N TYR A 66 4.21 -5.67 -8.13
CA TYR A 66 4.19 -4.21 -8.09
C TYR A 66 5.48 -3.61 -7.52
N LEU A 67 5.95 -4.16 -6.40
CA LEU A 67 7.20 -3.77 -5.75
C LEU A 67 8.43 -4.40 -6.43
N LYS A 68 8.24 -5.28 -7.43
CA LYS A 68 9.28 -6.06 -8.11
C LYS A 68 10.19 -6.83 -7.16
N LEU A 69 9.64 -7.29 -6.04
CA LEU A 69 10.37 -8.06 -5.02
C LEU A 69 10.93 -9.33 -5.63
N LYS A 70 12.21 -9.61 -5.38
CA LYS A 70 12.86 -10.86 -5.79
C LYS A 70 13.03 -11.80 -4.60
N ASN A 71 13.08 -13.10 -4.90
CA ASN A 71 13.44 -14.08 -3.88
C ASN A 71 14.85 -13.78 -3.38
N SER A 72 15.03 -13.84 -2.05
CA SER A 72 16.28 -13.55 -1.34
C SER A 72 16.75 -12.09 -1.37
N GLU A 73 15.84 -11.14 -1.62
CA GLU A 73 16.13 -9.72 -1.40
C GLU A 73 16.17 -9.41 0.10
N GLU A 74 17.18 -8.65 0.55
CA GLU A 74 17.28 -8.21 1.94
C GLU A 74 16.26 -7.09 2.19
N VAL A 75 15.49 -7.27 3.26
CA VAL A 75 14.45 -6.31 3.67
C VAL A 75 14.64 -5.96 5.14
N THR A 76 14.46 -4.69 5.45
CA THR A 76 14.44 -4.20 6.83
C THR A 76 12.99 -4.18 7.32
N ILE A 77 12.75 -4.82 8.47
CA ILE A 77 11.44 -4.82 9.13
C ILE A 77 11.54 -3.97 10.38
N TYR A 78 10.74 -2.91 10.47
CA TYR A 78 10.72 -2.02 11.64
C TYR A 78 9.29 -1.58 12.01
N PRO A 79 9.02 -1.31 13.30
CA PRO A 79 7.76 -0.73 13.72
C PRO A 79 7.74 0.78 13.48
N GLU A 80 6.69 1.29 12.84
CA GLU A 80 6.45 2.72 12.68
C GLU A 80 4.97 3.04 12.98
N ASN A 81 4.68 3.95 13.92
CA ASN A 81 3.31 4.39 14.24
C ASN A 81 2.31 3.24 14.49
N ASN A 82 2.70 2.23 15.28
CA ASN A 82 1.94 0.98 15.52
C ASN A 82 1.64 0.15 14.26
N LYS A 83 2.44 0.29 13.20
CA LYS A 83 2.38 -0.53 11.99
C LYS A 83 3.71 -1.24 11.79
N LEU A 84 3.66 -2.45 11.25
CA LEU A 84 4.85 -3.15 10.78
C LEU A 84 5.16 -2.66 9.36
N VAL A 85 6.31 -2.02 9.18
CA VAL A 85 6.81 -1.58 7.88
C VAL A 85 7.88 -2.56 7.42
N VAL A 86 7.80 -2.95 6.15
CA VAL A 86 8.82 -3.77 5.49
C VAL A 86 9.35 -2.95 4.33
N GLU A 87 10.64 -2.62 4.40
CA GLU A 87 11.32 -1.80 3.41
C GLU A 87 12.39 -2.67 2.72
N ALA A 88 12.29 -2.81 1.40
CA ALA A 88 13.34 -3.43 0.61
C ALA A 88 14.41 -2.39 0.33
N GLU A 89 15.67 -2.70 0.65
CA GLU A 89 16.77 -1.79 0.33
C GLU A 89 16.92 -1.73 -1.20
N PRO A 90 16.89 -0.54 -1.84
CA PRO A 90 17.31 -0.43 -3.21
C PRO A 90 18.80 -0.76 -3.24
N VAL A 91 19.17 -1.84 -3.95
CA VAL A 91 20.56 -2.15 -4.27
C VAL A 91 21.21 -0.87 -4.79
N LYS A 92 22.11 -0.27 -3.99
CA LYS A 92 22.96 0.82 -4.46
C LYS A 92 23.75 0.29 -5.64
N ALA A 93 23.41 0.76 -6.84
CA ALA A 93 24.20 0.56 -8.04
C ALA A 93 25.55 1.27 -7.94
#